data_AF-A0AB73KTC7-F1
#
_entry.id   AF-A0AB73KTC7-F1
#
_cell.length_a   1.000
_cell.length_b   1.000
_cell.length_c   1.000
_cell.angle_alpha   90.00
_cell.angle_beta   90.00
_cell.angle_gamma   90.00
#
_symmetry.space_group_name_H-M   'P 1'
#
loop_
_entity.id
_entity.type
_entity.pdbx_description
1 polymer ?
#
loop_
_entity_poly.entity_id
_entity_poly.type
_entity_poly.pdbx_seq_one_letter_code
_entity_poly.pdbx_strand_id
1 'polypeptide(L)'
;MVAAQITVNGKETPISPATPHTTALDFLRERGLTGTKEGCAEGECGACSVLVARPGVDKPTDWVAVNACLVPAAALDGQEIITSEGLATANEAGTPATLHPVQEEMAVRGGSQCGYCTPGFVCSMASEYYRPNRCAHAEPDSGADAADSADAEHGPNGFDLHALSGNLCRCTGYRPIRDAAFAVGMPTDEDPLAQRREQSPPAAVATEYVQDDSAFLRKNTLAETLELLRERPDAVLVAGSTDWGVEVNIRSRRADCVVGIDRLPELRELRVESDHIEIGAALTLTEIERRLDGDVPLLAELIPQFASRLIRNGATLGGNLGTGSPIGDSPPVLLALDASLILAGADGEREVPLADYFTGYRQSVRRPGELIRSVRIPLPLSPVTAFHKIAKRRFDDISSVAVAFALDIEGGIVRKARIGLGGVAATPLRSLATEAALEGKPWSTETVEAAARVLRGEGTPMSDHRASSLYRSAMLGQSLLKLYAQTTEAVSS
;
A
#
# COMPACT_ATOMS: atom_id res chain seq x y z
N MET A 1 -22.59 -24.54 -10.71
CA MET A 1 -21.51 -23.59 -10.41
C MET A 1 -20.22 -24.39 -10.27
N VAL A 2 -19.11 -23.90 -10.83
CA VAL A 2 -17.79 -24.49 -10.58
C VAL A 2 -17.43 -24.23 -9.11
N ALA A 3 -16.85 -25.20 -8.42
CA ALA A 3 -16.44 -25.03 -7.04
C ALA A 3 -15.34 -23.96 -6.95
N ALA A 4 -15.45 -23.04 -5.99
CA ALA A 4 -14.46 -21.99 -5.79
C ALA A 4 -13.07 -22.60 -5.52
N GLN A 5 -12.05 -22.14 -6.24
CA GLN A 5 -10.72 -22.75 -6.24
C GLN A 5 -9.59 -21.75 -6.49
N ILE A 6 -8.39 -22.10 -6.02
CA ILE A 6 -7.15 -21.33 -6.18
C ILE A 6 -6.11 -22.22 -6.86
N THR A 7 -5.37 -21.69 -7.83
CA THR A 7 -4.19 -22.37 -8.38
C THR A 7 -3.01 -22.12 -7.47
N VAL A 8 -2.55 -23.15 -6.74
CA VAL A 8 -1.45 -23.06 -5.77
C VAL A 8 -0.27 -23.85 -6.29
N ASN A 9 0.86 -23.18 -6.54
CA ASN A 9 2.08 -23.82 -7.07
C ASN A 9 1.79 -24.67 -8.33
N GLY A 10 0.97 -24.13 -9.24
CA GLY A 10 0.53 -24.80 -10.47
C GLY A 10 -0.57 -25.85 -10.31
N LYS A 11 -1.07 -26.11 -9.08
CA LYS A 11 -2.13 -27.09 -8.81
C LYS A 11 -3.46 -26.43 -8.44
N GLU A 12 -4.52 -26.76 -9.18
CA GLU A 12 -5.87 -26.37 -8.82
C GLU A 12 -6.28 -26.98 -7.47
N THR A 13 -6.70 -26.11 -6.55
CA THR A 13 -6.97 -26.48 -5.17
C THR A 13 -8.32 -25.90 -4.75
N PRO A 14 -9.34 -26.74 -4.48
CA PRO A 14 -10.64 -26.29 -4.00
C PRO A 14 -10.54 -25.53 -2.67
N ILE A 15 -11.31 -24.45 -2.52
CA ILE A 15 -11.39 -23.67 -1.28
C ILE A 15 -12.11 -24.48 -0.19
N SER A 16 -13.18 -25.19 -0.55
CA SER A 16 -13.90 -26.09 0.37
C SER A 16 -12.96 -27.11 1.03
N PRO A 17 -13.18 -27.46 2.31
CA PRO A 17 -14.31 -27.08 3.17
C PRO A 17 -14.08 -25.81 4.00
N ALA A 18 -13.12 -24.94 3.63
CA ALA A 18 -12.79 -23.74 4.41
C ALA A 18 -13.99 -22.79 4.55
N THR A 19 -14.05 -22.01 5.64
CA THR A 19 -15.10 -20.99 5.81
C THR A 19 -14.74 -19.71 5.04
N PRO A 20 -15.70 -18.81 4.72
CA PRO A 20 -15.43 -17.53 4.07
C PRO A 20 -14.39 -16.65 4.76
N HIS A 21 -14.22 -16.80 6.08
CA HIS A 21 -13.25 -16.04 6.88
C HIS A 21 -11.89 -16.74 7.01
N THR A 22 -11.73 -17.94 6.47
CA THR A 22 -10.44 -18.65 6.49
C THR A 22 -9.42 -17.84 5.70
N THR A 23 -8.31 -17.49 6.34
CA THR A 23 -7.24 -16.72 5.71
C THR A 23 -6.52 -17.58 4.66
N ALA A 24 -5.87 -16.95 3.68
CA ALA A 24 -5.04 -17.66 2.70
C ALA A 24 -3.89 -18.39 3.39
N LEU A 25 -3.37 -17.84 4.50
CA LEU A 25 -2.37 -18.49 5.34
C LEU A 25 -2.87 -19.84 5.90
N ASP A 26 -4.04 -19.83 6.55
CA ASP A 26 -4.61 -21.05 7.14
C ASP A 26 -4.97 -22.07 6.07
N PHE A 27 -5.61 -21.60 4.99
CA PHE A 27 -5.94 -22.42 3.83
C PHE A 27 -4.74 -23.19 3.28
N LEU A 28 -3.59 -22.52 3.13
CA LEU A 28 -2.33 -23.12 2.67
C LEU A 28 -1.78 -24.15 3.66
N ARG A 29 -1.72 -23.77 4.95
CA ARG A 29 -1.13 -24.60 6.00
C ARG A 29 -1.92 -25.87 6.26
N GLU A 30 -3.26 -25.80 6.23
CA GLU A 30 -4.16 -26.96 6.35
C GLU A 30 -3.97 -27.97 5.21
N ARG A 31 -3.40 -27.54 4.08
CA ARG A 31 -3.09 -28.39 2.92
C ARG A 31 -1.65 -28.89 2.89
N GLY A 32 -0.91 -28.71 3.99
CA GLY A 32 0.46 -29.17 4.14
C GLY A 32 1.52 -28.22 3.57
N LEU A 33 1.14 -27.09 2.97
CA LEU A 33 2.06 -26.04 2.51
C LEU A 33 2.43 -25.14 3.69
N THR A 34 3.25 -25.71 4.57
CA THR A 34 3.55 -25.12 5.88
C THR A 34 4.72 -24.14 5.87
N GLY A 35 5.38 -23.92 4.73
CA GLY A 35 6.46 -22.96 4.53
C GLY A 35 6.04 -21.53 4.84
N THR A 36 4.83 -21.15 4.43
CA THR A 36 4.21 -19.88 4.83
C THR A 36 3.88 -19.90 6.34
N LYS A 37 4.33 -18.89 7.10
CA LYS A 37 4.26 -18.89 8.58
C LYS A 37 3.36 -17.80 9.13
N GLU A 38 2.73 -18.08 10.26
CA GLU A 38 2.08 -17.06 11.08
C GLU A 38 3.10 -16.45 12.04
N GLY A 39 3.27 -15.13 12.04
CA GLY A 39 4.15 -14.46 13.01
C GLY A 39 3.45 -13.39 13.85
N CYS A 40 2.63 -12.55 13.22
CA CYS A 40 1.90 -11.45 13.89
C CYS A 40 0.38 -11.46 13.64
N ALA A 41 -0.08 -12.09 12.54
CA ALA A 41 -1.47 -12.09 12.07
C ALA A 41 -2.08 -10.70 11.75
N GLU A 42 -1.26 -9.65 11.66
CA GLU A 42 -1.71 -8.27 11.37
C GLU A 42 -0.92 -7.59 10.25
N GLY A 43 -0.09 -8.35 9.52
CA GLY A 43 0.61 -7.88 8.32
C GLY A 43 2.00 -7.26 8.53
N GLU A 44 2.44 -7.03 9.76
CA GLU A 44 3.71 -6.35 10.06
C GLU A 44 4.97 -7.18 9.78
N CYS A 45 4.94 -8.50 10.03
CA CYS A 45 6.18 -9.28 10.05
C CYS A 45 6.60 -9.90 8.71
N GLY A 46 5.69 -10.02 7.75
CA GLY A 46 5.96 -10.61 6.43
C GLY A 46 6.31 -12.11 6.42
N ALA A 47 6.25 -12.82 7.56
CA ALA A 47 6.55 -14.25 7.60
C ALA A 47 5.53 -15.12 6.80
N CYS A 48 4.36 -14.53 6.52
CA CYS A 48 3.29 -15.14 5.75
C CYS A 48 3.29 -14.75 4.25
N SER A 49 4.36 -14.12 3.75
CA SER A 49 4.37 -13.66 2.36
C SER A 49 4.22 -14.81 1.36
N VAL A 50 3.38 -14.58 0.35
CA VAL A 50 3.22 -15.42 -0.84
C VAL A 50 3.18 -14.52 -2.06
N LEU A 51 3.49 -15.06 -3.24
CA LEU A 51 3.33 -14.36 -4.50
C LEU A 51 1.93 -14.60 -5.07
N VAL A 52 1.33 -13.58 -5.67
CA VAL A 52 0.08 -13.68 -6.42
C VAL A 52 0.33 -13.15 -7.82
N ALA A 53 -0.14 -13.88 -8.84
CA ALA A 53 -0.12 -13.39 -10.22
C ALA A 53 -1.13 -12.24 -10.35
N ARG A 54 -0.65 -11.02 -10.61
CA ARG A 54 -1.48 -9.81 -10.78
C ARG A 54 -1.24 -9.18 -12.14
N PRO A 55 -2.21 -8.43 -12.69
CA PRO A 55 -1.98 -7.65 -13.90
C PRO A 55 -0.79 -6.71 -13.67
N GLY A 56 0.22 -6.79 -14.53
CA GLY A 56 1.38 -5.91 -14.44
C GLY A 56 1.16 -4.58 -15.14
N VAL A 57 2.09 -3.64 -14.91
CA VAL A 57 2.12 -2.34 -15.62
C VAL A 57 2.92 -2.48 -16.92
N ASP A 58 4.12 -3.03 -16.83
CA ASP A 58 5.06 -3.17 -17.96
C ASP A 58 4.99 -4.53 -18.65
N LYS A 59 4.52 -5.55 -17.93
CA LYS A 59 4.38 -6.94 -18.38
C LYS A 59 2.94 -7.40 -18.16
N PRO A 60 2.43 -8.40 -18.91
CA PRO A 60 1.08 -8.92 -18.69
C PRO A 60 0.81 -9.34 -17.24
N THR A 61 1.79 -10.01 -16.61
CA THR A 61 1.71 -10.40 -15.20
C THR A 61 2.92 -9.91 -14.41
N ASP A 62 2.65 -9.42 -13.20
CA ASP A 62 3.64 -9.24 -12.14
C ASP A 62 3.41 -10.24 -11.01
N TRP A 63 4.50 -10.79 -10.47
CA TRP A 63 4.49 -11.59 -9.26
C TRP A 63 4.49 -10.67 -8.05
N VAL A 64 3.32 -10.46 -7.46
CA VAL A 64 3.13 -9.49 -6.37
C VAL A 64 3.14 -10.21 -5.03
N ALA A 65 4.10 -9.88 -4.16
CA ALA A 65 4.13 -10.41 -2.79
C ALA A 65 3.05 -9.76 -1.91
N VAL A 66 2.27 -10.56 -1.18
CA VAL A 66 1.23 -10.10 -0.25
C VAL A 66 1.26 -10.88 1.07
N ASN A 67 0.71 -10.31 2.14
CA ASN A 67 0.55 -11.00 3.42
C ASN A 67 -0.62 -12.00 3.38
N ALA A 68 -0.35 -13.30 3.32
CA ALA A 68 -1.40 -14.32 3.28
C ALA A 68 -2.30 -14.35 4.53
N CYS A 69 -1.82 -13.83 5.68
CA CYS A 69 -2.62 -13.78 6.92
C CYS A 69 -3.79 -12.80 6.87
N LEU A 70 -3.77 -11.79 5.98
CA LEU A 70 -4.81 -10.76 5.93
C LEU A 70 -5.90 -11.06 4.90
N VAL A 71 -5.57 -11.86 3.89
CA VAL A 71 -6.42 -12.09 2.71
C VAL A 71 -7.31 -13.32 2.96
N PRO A 72 -8.65 -13.21 2.86
CA PRO A 72 -9.52 -14.38 2.86
C PRO A 72 -9.24 -15.28 1.66
N ALA A 73 -9.19 -16.60 1.83
CA ALA A 73 -8.97 -17.54 0.73
C ALA A 73 -10.03 -17.38 -0.37
N ALA A 74 -11.28 -17.11 0.01
CA ALA A 74 -12.38 -16.83 -0.92
C ALA A 74 -12.12 -15.61 -1.83
N ALA A 75 -11.36 -14.61 -1.37
CA ALA A 75 -11.00 -13.46 -2.20
C ALA A 75 -10.02 -13.83 -3.34
N LEU A 76 -9.34 -14.97 -3.23
CA LEU A 76 -8.40 -15.51 -4.21
C LEU A 76 -9.03 -16.50 -5.18
N ASP A 77 -10.35 -16.68 -5.16
CA ASP A 77 -11.05 -17.57 -6.10
C ASP A 77 -10.74 -17.18 -7.56
N GLY A 78 -10.37 -18.20 -8.34
CA GLY A 78 -9.92 -18.09 -9.73
C GLY A 78 -8.48 -17.57 -9.91
N GLN A 79 -7.72 -17.32 -8.86
CA GLN A 79 -6.38 -16.70 -8.93
C GLN A 79 -5.24 -17.71 -8.72
N GLU A 80 -4.03 -17.26 -9.05
CA GLU A 80 -2.81 -18.06 -8.99
C GLU A 80 -1.85 -17.52 -7.93
N ILE A 81 -1.36 -18.42 -7.08
CA ILE A 81 -0.42 -18.13 -6.00
C ILE A 81 0.80 -19.06 -6.06
N ILE A 82 1.96 -18.50 -5.70
CA ILE A 82 3.21 -19.25 -5.50
C ILE A 82 3.67 -19.04 -4.06
N THR A 83 3.88 -20.15 -3.34
CA THR A 83 4.47 -20.17 -2.00
C THR A 83 5.98 -20.35 -2.07
N SER A 84 6.68 -20.23 -0.93
CA SER A 84 8.13 -20.48 -0.87
C SER A 84 8.51 -21.87 -1.39
N GLU A 85 7.69 -22.89 -1.09
CA GLU A 85 7.88 -24.26 -1.61
C GLU A 85 7.71 -24.34 -3.13
N GLY A 86 6.84 -23.51 -3.71
CA GLY A 86 6.57 -23.48 -5.15
C GLY A 86 7.64 -22.78 -5.98
N LEU A 87 8.59 -22.09 -5.34
CA LEU A 87 9.72 -21.46 -6.04
C LEU A 87 10.81 -22.47 -6.42
N ALA A 88 10.94 -23.57 -5.67
CA ALA A 88 11.92 -24.60 -5.98
C ALA A 88 11.39 -25.53 -7.08
N THR A 89 12.25 -25.90 -8.03
CA THR A 89 11.88 -26.84 -9.11
C THR A 89 12.08 -28.27 -8.62
N ALA A 90 11.00 -29.06 -8.62
CA ALA A 90 11.07 -30.48 -8.30
C ALA A 90 11.90 -31.22 -9.36
N ASN A 91 12.83 -32.05 -8.90
CA ASN A 91 13.66 -32.92 -9.73
C ASN A 91 13.15 -34.37 -9.68
N GLU A 92 13.85 -35.28 -10.35
CA GLU A 92 13.55 -36.72 -10.30
C GLU A 92 13.44 -37.25 -8.86
N ALA A 93 12.56 -38.25 -8.68
CA ALA A 93 12.31 -38.81 -7.36
C ALA A 93 13.61 -39.29 -6.68
N GLY A 94 13.88 -38.78 -5.49
CA GLY A 94 15.10 -39.08 -4.72
C GLY A 94 16.25 -38.10 -4.93
N THR A 95 16.09 -37.09 -5.80
CA THR A 95 17.06 -35.99 -5.94
C THR A 95 16.56 -34.72 -5.23
N PRO A 96 17.43 -33.92 -4.60
CA PRO A 96 17.04 -32.64 -4.03
C PRO A 96 16.46 -31.71 -5.10
N ALA A 97 15.43 -30.94 -4.75
CA ALA A 97 14.89 -29.92 -5.64
C ALA A 97 15.96 -28.87 -5.98
N THR A 98 15.88 -28.31 -7.19
CA THR A 98 16.73 -27.19 -7.59
C THR A 98 16.17 -25.93 -6.93
N LEU A 99 16.99 -25.28 -6.10
CA LEU A 99 16.59 -24.06 -5.42
C LEU A 99 16.42 -22.91 -6.41
N HIS A 100 15.45 -22.04 -6.13
CA HIS A 100 15.36 -20.75 -6.80
C HIS A 100 16.61 -19.90 -6.46
N PRO A 101 17.14 -19.05 -7.35
CA PRO A 101 18.33 -18.24 -7.08
C PRO A 101 18.26 -17.43 -5.77
N VAL A 102 17.09 -16.86 -5.47
CA VAL A 102 16.83 -16.19 -4.17
C VAL A 102 17.00 -17.13 -2.96
N GLN A 103 16.52 -18.37 -3.05
CA GLN A 103 16.65 -19.36 -1.97
C GLN A 103 18.12 -19.78 -1.79
N GLU A 104 18.83 -19.99 -2.89
CA GLU A 104 20.26 -20.32 -2.89
C GLU A 104 21.09 -19.20 -2.22
N GLU A 105 20.94 -17.95 -2.68
CA GLU A 105 21.68 -16.82 -2.13
C GLU A 105 21.37 -16.58 -0.64
N MET A 106 20.11 -16.75 -0.23
CA MET A 106 19.72 -16.69 1.18
C MET A 106 20.40 -17.77 2.02
N ALA A 107 20.59 -18.97 1.50
CA ALA A 107 21.23 -20.08 2.20
C ALA A 107 22.74 -19.89 2.29
N VAL A 108 23.42 -19.66 1.16
CA VAL A 108 24.89 -19.66 1.09
C VAL A 108 25.53 -18.44 1.77
N ARG A 109 24.80 -17.32 1.91
CA ARG A 109 25.28 -16.10 2.58
C ARG A 109 24.89 -16.00 4.05
N GLY A 110 24.25 -17.02 4.61
CA GLY A 110 23.80 -16.99 6.00
C GLY A 110 22.62 -16.05 6.25
N GLY A 111 21.79 -15.80 5.22
CA GLY A 111 20.54 -15.03 5.32
C GLY A 111 19.45 -15.72 6.16
N SER A 112 19.71 -16.94 6.65
CA SER A 112 18.81 -17.72 7.50
C SER A 112 19.54 -18.25 8.74
N GLN A 113 18.97 -18.01 9.92
CA GLN A 113 19.41 -18.60 11.19
C GLN A 113 18.35 -19.52 11.79
N CYS A 114 17.35 -18.97 12.48
CA CYS A 114 16.24 -19.77 13.01
C CYS A 114 15.30 -20.31 11.92
N GLY A 115 15.37 -19.74 10.71
CA GLY A 115 14.58 -20.17 9.55
C GLY A 115 13.14 -19.68 9.51
N TYR A 116 12.61 -19.08 10.58
CA TYR A 116 11.17 -18.78 10.66
C TYR A 116 10.70 -17.68 9.69
N CYS A 117 11.46 -16.59 9.57
CA CYS A 117 11.15 -15.49 8.65
C CYS A 117 11.58 -15.79 7.20
N THR A 118 12.44 -16.79 6.99
CA THR A 118 13.11 -17.06 5.71
C THR A 118 12.14 -17.26 4.55
N PRO A 119 11.05 -18.06 4.66
CA PRO A 119 10.08 -18.22 3.57
C PRO A 119 9.42 -16.90 3.14
N GLY A 120 9.13 -16.03 4.11
CA GLY A 120 8.54 -14.72 3.85
C GLY A 120 9.49 -13.78 3.10
N PHE A 121 10.76 -13.73 3.53
CA PHE A 121 11.81 -12.99 2.80
C PHE A 121 12.00 -13.52 1.39
N VAL A 122 12.05 -14.84 1.23
CA VAL A 122 12.22 -15.49 -0.08
C VAL A 122 11.11 -15.09 -1.04
N CYS A 123 9.85 -15.05 -0.61
CA CYS A 123 8.74 -14.61 -1.48
C CYS A 123 8.83 -13.12 -1.83
N SER A 124 9.13 -12.24 -0.86
CA SER A 124 9.32 -10.81 -1.16
C SER A 124 10.50 -10.56 -2.11
N MET A 125 11.61 -11.26 -1.90
CA MET A 125 12.79 -11.19 -2.77
C MET A 125 12.52 -11.75 -4.17
N ALA A 126 11.72 -12.81 -4.29
CA ALA A 126 11.30 -13.34 -5.58
C ALA A 126 10.41 -12.34 -6.34
N SER A 127 9.52 -11.61 -5.65
CA SER A 127 8.74 -10.52 -6.26
C SER A 127 9.64 -9.45 -6.88
N GLU A 128 10.67 -9.03 -6.16
CA GLU A 128 11.64 -8.04 -6.66
C GLU A 128 12.61 -8.60 -7.72
N TYR A 129 13.00 -9.87 -7.60
CA TYR A 129 13.80 -10.58 -8.61
C TYR A 129 13.13 -10.54 -9.99
N TYR A 130 11.79 -10.63 -10.01
CA TYR A 130 10.96 -10.52 -11.20
C TYR A 130 10.46 -9.10 -11.49
N ARG A 131 10.91 -8.05 -10.81
CA ARG A 131 10.48 -6.68 -11.16
C ARG A 131 10.80 -6.36 -12.63
N PRO A 132 9.84 -5.90 -13.45
CA PRO A 132 10.12 -5.47 -14.81
C PRO A 132 11.24 -4.42 -14.83
N ASN A 133 12.09 -4.47 -15.85
CA ASN A 133 13.17 -3.50 -16.07
C ASN A 133 14.19 -3.39 -14.95
N ARG A 134 14.21 -4.32 -13.97
CA ARG A 134 15.34 -4.45 -13.06
C ARG A 134 16.60 -4.67 -13.89
N CYS A 135 17.61 -3.85 -13.69
CA CYS A 135 18.89 -3.95 -14.38
C CYS A 135 20.01 -3.56 -13.43
N ALA A 136 21.22 -4.04 -13.71
CA ALA A 136 22.40 -3.57 -12.98
C ALA A 136 22.53 -2.04 -13.15
N HIS A 137 22.83 -1.34 -12.06
CA HIS A 137 23.20 0.07 -12.16
C HIS A 137 24.58 0.16 -12.83
N ALA A 138 24.78 1.15 -13.69
CA ALA A 138 26.11 1.44 -14.21
C ALA A 138 27.05 1.69 -13.03
N GLU A 139 28.28 1.15 -13.07
CA GLU A 139 29.27 1.52 -12.06
C GLU A 139 29.41 3.04 -12.05
N PRO A 140 29.49 3.67 -10.86
CA PRO A 140 29.79 5.10 -10.79
C PRO A 140 31.06 5.35 -11.58
N ASP A 141 31.02 6.32 -12.52
CA ASP A 141 32.23 6.77 -13.20
C ASP A 141 33.30 7.05 -12.13
N SER A 142 34.50 6.51 -12.33
CA SER A 142 35.59 6.39 -11.35
C SER A 142 36.21 7.73 -10.91
N GLY A 143 35.46 8.82 -10.94
CA GLY A 143 35.85 10.18 -10.57
C GLY A 143 34.82 10.97 -9.76
N ALA A 144 33.64 10.41 -9.44
CA ALA A 144 32.72 10.99 -8.45
C ALA A 144 32.94 10.31 -7.09
N ASP A 145 32.98 11.07 -6.01
CA ASP A 145 33.13 10.55 -4.65
C ASP A 145 32.10 9.45 -4.38
N ALA A 146 32.54 8.19 -4.41
CA ALA A 146 31.69 6.99 -4.33
C ALA A 146 30.91 6.85 -3.01
N ALA A 147 31.12 7.77 -2.05
CA ALA A 147 30.41 7.82 -0.79
C ALA A 147 29.05 8.55 -0.86
N ASP A 148 28.85 9.45 -1.83
CA ASP A 148 27.63 10.28 -1.91
C ASP A 148 26.63 9.83 -3.00
N SER A 149 27.01 8.92 -3.91
CA SER A 149 26.15 8.44 -5.01
C SER A 149 25.70 6.98 -4.90
N ALA A 150 26.20 6.22 -3.94
CA ALA A 150 25.76 4.86 -3.70
C ALA A 150 24.41 4.90 -2.97
N ASP A 151 23.32 4.72 -3.70
CA ASP A 151 22.01 4.50 -3.11
C ASP A 151 22.06 3.24 -2.24
N ALA A 152 22.17 3.41 -0.92
CA ALA A 152 22.29 2.32 0.02
C ALA A 152 21.07 1.38 0.05
N GLU A 153 19.96 1.80 -0.58
CA GLU A 153 18.71 1.04 -0.70
C GLU A 153 18.63 0.27 -2.03
N HIS A 154 19.42 0.62 -3.04
CA HIS A 154 19.46 -0.08 -4.33
C HIS A 154 20.80 -0.82 -4.54
N GLY A 155 20.70 -2.14 -4.75
CA GLY A 155 21.87 -2.99 -4.99
C GLY A 155 22.50 -2.76 -6.36
N PRO A 156 23.79 -3.13 -6.56
CA PRO A 156 24.45 -3.01 -7.87
C PRO A 156 23.75 -3.79 -8.99
N ASN A 157 22.97 -4.82 -8.62
CA ASN A 157 22.13 -5.62 -9.51
C ASN A 157 20.70 -5.04 -9.72
N GLY A 158 20.48 -3.79 -9.33
CA GLY A 158 19.19 -3.08 -9.41
C GLY A 158 18.14 -3.54 -8.41
N PHE A 159 18.51 -4.35 -7.40
CA PHE A 159 17.55 -4.84 -6.41
C PHE A 159 17.17 -3.72 -5.43
N ASP A 160 15.89 -3.40 -5.31
CA ASP A 160 15.38 -2.41 -4.36
C ASP A 160 15.08 -3.06 -2.99
N LEU A 161 15.84 -2.68 -1.95
CA LEU A 161 15.62 -3.17 -0.58
C LEU A 161 14.29 -2.76 0.01
N HIS A 162 13.62 -1.74 -0.53
CA HIS A 162 12.28 -1.35 -0.10
C HIS A 162 11.25 -2.47 -0.30
N ALA A 163 11.50 -3.39 -1.24
CA ALA A 163 10.70 -4.60 -1.41
C ALA A 163 10.67 -5.47 -0.13
N LEU A 164 11.68 -5.35 0.74
CA LEU A 164 11.81 -6.11 2.00
C LEU A 164 11.34 -5.32 3.23
N SER A 165 10.78 -4.12 3.04
CA SER A 165 10.33 -3.23 4.13
C SER A 165 9.27 -3.83 5.07
N GLY A 166 8.59 -4.90 4.65
CA GLY A 166 7.56 -5.60 5.42
C GLY A 166 8.00 -6.96 5.96
N ASN A 167 9.30 -7.26 5.95
CA ASN A 167 9.83 -8.53 6.42
C ASN A 167 10.71 -8.30 7.65
N LEU A 168 10.31 -8.88 8.79
CA LEU A 168 11.04 -8.73 10.05
C LEU A 168 11.89 -9.98 10.34
N CYS A 169 13.15 -9.74 10.70
CA CYS A 169 14.05 -10.77 11.20
C CYS A 169 14.59 -10.38 12.56
N ARG A 170 14.52 -11.31 13.52
CA ARG A 170 15.05 -11.09 14.88
C ARG A 170 16.47 -11.64 15.09
N CYS A 171 16.97 -12.45 14.17
CA CYS A 171 18.20 -13.23 14.36
C CYS A 171 19.39 -12.70 13.56
N THR A 172 19.19 -12.39 12.27
CA THR A 172 20.31 -12.16 11.34
C THR A 172 20.94 -10.78 11.42
N GLY A 173 20.27 -9.81 12.03
CA GLY A 173 20.66 -8.40 11.95
C GLY A 173 20.57 -7.83 10.53
N TYR A 174 19.83 -8.47 9.63
CA TYR A 174 19.55 -8.07 8.23
C TYR A 174 20.74 -8.02 7.27
N ARG A 175 21.98 -7.82 7.74
CA ARG A 175 23.18 -7.74 6.89
C ARG A 175 23.31 -8.91 5.89
N PRO A 176 23.28 -10.19 6.31
CA PRO A 176 23.43 -11.30 5.36
C PRO A 176 22.22 -11.45 4.40
N ILE A 177 21.03 -10.97 4.79
CA ILE A 177 19.85 -10.95 3.90
C ILE A 177 20.05 -9.89 2.80
N ARG A 178 20.53 -8.70 3.16
CA ARG A 178 20.91 -7.67 2.19
C ARG A 178 21.98 -8.18 1.22
N ASP A 179 23.00 -8.87 1.75
CA ASP A 179 24.07 -9.41 0.93
C ASP A 179 23.55 -10.48 -0.06
N ALA A 180 22.53 -11.26 0.32
CA ALA A 180 21.81 -12.16 -0.59
C ALA A 180 20.99 -11.43 -1.65
N ALA A 181 20.25 -10.38 -1.27
CA ALA A 181 19.49 -9.56 -2.21
C ALA A 181 20.37 -8.91 -3.27
N PHE A 182 21.55 -8.43 -2.90
CA PHE A 182 22.47 -7.78 -3.83
C PHE A 182 23.28 -8.75 -4.69
N ALA A 183 23.27 -10.04 -4.34
CA ALA A 183 23.97 -11.07 -5.07
C ALA A 183 23.09 -11.85 -6.05
N VAL A 184 21.77 -11.82 -5.88
CA VAL A 184 20.88 -12.56 -6.77
C VAL A 184 21.04 -12.08 -8.22
N GLY A 185 21.17 -13.03 -9.14
CA GLY A 185 21.30 -12.76 -10.57
C GLY A 185 20.02 -12.19 -11.20
N MET A 186 19.91 -12.32 -12.52
CA MET A 186 18.69 -12.00 -13.27
C MET A 186 17.93 -13.30 -13.62
N PRO A 187 16.61 -13.25 -13.86
CA PRO A 187 15.88 -14.36 -14.46
C PRO A 187 16.53 -14.80 -15.78
N THR A 188 16.65 -16.10 -16.00
CA THR A 188 17.11 -16.66 -17.28
C THR A 188 15.93 -16.82 -18.24
N ASP A 189 16.21 -16.95 -19.54
CA ASP A 189 15.16 -17.20 -20.54
C ASP A 189 14.43 -18.53 -20.32
N GLU A 190 15.05 -19.47 -19.60
CA GLU A 190 14.48 -20.79 -19.26
C GLU A 190 13.71 -20.77 -17.93
N ASP A 191 13.69 -19.66 -17.20
CA ASP A 191 12.97 -19.54 -15.93
C ASP A 191 11.44 -19.63 -16.17
N PRO A 192 10.76 -20.65 -15.63
CA PRO A 192 9.33 -20.87 -15.89
C PRO A 192 8.46 -19.76 -15.30
N LEU A 193 8.84 -19.16 -14.18
CA LEU A 193 8.10 -18.06 -13.56
C LEU A 193 8.35 -16.74 -14.29
N ALA A 194 9.53 -16.56 -14.91
CA ALA A 194 9.78 -15.45 -15.83
C ALA A 194 8.92 -15.59 -17.10
N GLN A 195 8.93 -16.77 -17.74
CA GLN A 195 8.11 -17.04 -18.93
C GLN A 195 6.61 -16.90 -18.64
N ARG A 196 6.16 -17.34 -17.47
CA ARG A 196 4.76 -17.22 -17.03
C ARG A 196 4.27 -15.77 -17.04
N ARG A 197 5.17 -14.79 -16.89
CA ARG A 197 4.81 -13.36 -16.88
C ARG A 197 4.39 -12.80 -18.22
N GLU A 198 4.75 -13.47 -19.31
CA GLU A 198 4.37 -13.09 -20.68
C GLU A 198 2.91 -13.44 -21.00
N GLN A 199 2.24 -14.18 -20.12
CA GLN A 199 0.82 -14.51 -20.22
C GLN A 199 0.04 -13.68 -19.22
N SER A 200 -1.19 -13.29 -19.57
CA SER A 200 -2.09 -12.62 -18.62
C SER A 200 -2.32 -13.49 -17.38
N PRO A 201 -2.51 -12.88 -16.20
CA PRO A 201 -2.84 -13.63 -15.00
C PRO A 201 -4.27 -14.16 -15.14
N PRO A 202 -4.64 -15.24 -14.43
CA PRO A 202 -6.03 -15.67 -14.41
C PRO A 202 -6.90 -14.54 -13.87
N ALA A 203 -7.98 -14.24 -14.57
CA ALA A 203 -8.92 -13.22 -14.13
C ALA A 203 -9.62 -13.71 -12.86
N ALA A 204 -9.80 -12.81 -11.89
CA ALA A 204 -10.71 -13.08 -10.79
C ALA A 204 -12.13 -13.30 -11.34
N VAL A 205 -12.86 -14.25 -10.76
CA VAL A 205 -14.20 -14.64 -11.21
C VAL A 205 -15.27 -14.07 -10.30
N ALA A 206 -16.51 -13.93 -10.78
CA ALA A 206 -17.63 -13.80 -9.86
C ALA A 206 -17.64 -14.97 -8.88
N THR A 207 -17.79 -14.68 -7.59
CA THR A 207 -17.67 -15.66 -6.52
C THR A 207 -18.91 -15.61 -5.67
N GLU A 208 -19.55 -16.76 -5.50
CA GLU A 208 -20.60 -16.98 -4.52
C GLU A 208 -20.16 -18.17 -3.67
N TYR A 209 -19.50 -17.87 -2.56
CA TYR A 209 -18.96 -18.87 -1.67
C TYR A 209 -19.67 -18.80 -0.32
N VAL A 210 -20.57 -19.76 -0.11
CA VAL A 210 -21.36 -19.88 1.11
C VAL A 210 -20.97 -21.17 1.82
N GLN A 211 -20.63 -21.05 3.10
CA GLN A 211 -20.37 -22.18 3.98
C GLN A 211 -20.94 -21.84 5.35
N ASP A 212 -21.68 -22.77 5.92
CA ASP A 212 -22.45 -22.56 7.15
C ASP A 212 -23.38 -21.33 6.99
N ASP A 213 -23.34 -20.38 7.93
CA ASP A 213 -24.17 -19.16 7.93
C ASP A 213 -23.41 -17.92 7.38
N SER A 214 -22.23 -18.09 6.78
CA SER A 214 -21.42 -16.99 6.26
C SER A 214 -21.26 -17.07 4.74
N ALA A 215 -21.11 -15.90 4.10
CA ALA A 215 -20.92 -15.78 2.66
C ALA A 215 -19.75 -14.85 2.30
N PHE A 216 -19.00 -15.21 1.26
CA PHE A 216 -18.15 -14.31 0.50
C PHE A 216 -18.74 -14.16 -0.92
N LEU A 217 -19.09 -12.93 -1.28
CA LEU A 217 -19.72 -12.60 -2.55
C LEU A 217 -18.83 -11.65 -3.35
N ARG A 218 -18.71 -11.87 -4.66
CA ARG A 218 -18.07 -10.95 -5.60
C ARG A 218 -18.87 -10.94 -6.90
N LYS A 219 -19.37 -9.76 -7.27
CA LYS A 219 -20.10 -9.55 -8.52
C LYS A 219 -19.14 -9.12 -9.64
N ASN A 220 -19.61 -9.13 -10.89
CA ASN A 220 -18.78 -8.77 -12.03
C ASN A 220 -18.78 -7.26 -12.29
N THR A 221 -19.84 -6.57 -11.86
CA THR A 221 -20.04 -5.15 -12.15
C THR A 221 -20.30 -4.33 -10.88
N LEU A 222 -19.99 -3.04 -10.97
CA LEU A 222 -20.31 -2.09 -9.90
C LEU A 222 -21.83 -2.03 -9.67
N ALA A 223 -22.63 -2.01 -10.73
CA ALA A 223 -24.09 -1.95 -10.64
C ALA A 223 -24.68 -3.12 -9.82
N GLU A 224 -24.29 -4.36 -10.14
CA GLU A 224 -24.74 -5.55 -9.37
C GLU A 224 -24.27 -5.50 -7.92
N THR A 225 -23.08 -4.96 -7.68
CA THR A 225 -22.53 -4.80 -6.31
C THR A 225 -23.36 -3.78 -5.51
N LEU A 226 -23.73 -2.66 -6.12
CA LEU A 226 -24.52 -1.63 -5.45
C LEU A 226 -25.94 -2.13 -5.14
N GLU A 227 -26.56 -2.90 -6.02
CA GLU A 227 -27.83 -3.59 -5.75
C GLU A 227 -27.70 -4.55 -4.57
N LEU A 228 -26.64 -5.37 -4.55
CA LEU A 228 -26.35 -6.27 -3.43
C LEU A 228 -26.20 -5.50 -2.11
N LEU A 229 -25.52 -4.35 -2.12
CA LEU A 229 -25.37 -3.53 -0.91
C LEU A 229 -26.68 -2.87 -0.46
N ARG A 230 -27.60 -2.60 -1.38
CA ARG A 230 -28.96 -2.13 -1.04
C ARG A 230 -29.74 -3.24 -0.34
N GLU A 231 -29.63 -4.47 -0.83
CA GLU A 231 -30.28 -5.65 -0.24
C GLU A 231 -29.63 -6.10 1.08
N ARG A 232 -28.32 -5.89 1.22
CA ARG A 232 -27.49 -6.31 2.36
C ARG A 232 -26.71 -5.11 2.92
N PRO A 233 -27.39 -4.17 3.60
CA PRO A 233 -26.75 -2.96 4.13
C PRO A 233 -25.74 -3.23 5.25
N ASP A 234 -25.75 -4.44 5.81
CA ASP A 234 -24.83 -4.95 6.83
C ASP A 234 -23.57 -5.62 6.25
N ALA A 235 -23.51 -5.82 4.93
CA ALA A 235 -22.39 -6.49 4.28
C ALA A 235 -21.08 -5.70 4.45
N VAL A 236 -20.00 -6.43 4.74
CA VAL A 236 -18.67 -5.83 4.87
C VAL A 236 -17.97 -5.82 3.51
N LEU A 237 -17.70 -4.62 3.00
CA LEU A 237 -16.90 -4.43 1.80
C LEU A 237 -15.42 -4.73 2.06
N VAL A 238 -14.81 -5.53 1.19
CA VAL A 238 -13.37 -5.86 1.26
C VAL A 238 -12.73 -5.67 -0.10
N ALA A 239 -11.62 -4.95 -0.12
CA ALA A 239 -10.69 -4.93 -1.25
C ALA A 239 -9.40 -5.69 -0.86
N GLY A 240 -8.35 -4.98 -0.44
CA GLY A 240 -7.09 -5.57 0.01
C GLY A 240 -7.12 -6.32 1.34
N SER A 241 -8.20 -6.19 2.10
CA SER A 241 -8.37 -6.78 3.44
C SER A 241 -7.31 -6.37 4.48
N THR A 242 -6.56 -5.30 4.25
CA THR A 242 -5.46 -4.89 5.15
C THR A 242 -5.93 -4.27 6.47
N ASP A 243 -7.19 -3.84 6.55
CA ASP A 243 -7.85 -3.38 7.79
C ASP A 243 -8.81 -4.47 8.32
N TRP A 244 -9.67 -5.01 7.44
CA TRP A 244 -10.62 -6.07 7.81
C TRP A 244 -9.94 -7.37 8.27
N GLY A 245 -8.84 -7.78 7.65
CA GLY A 245 -8.08 -8.97 8.07
C GLY A 245 -7.57 -8.84 9.50
N VAL A 246 -7.17 -7.65 9.93
CA VAL A 246 -6.77 -7.39 11.33
C VAL A 246 -7.97 -7.51 12.27
N GLU A 247 -9.13 -6.98 11.88
CA GLU A 247 -10.37 -7.13 12.66
C GLU A 247 -10.80 -8.61 12.79
N VAL A 248 -10.63 -9.41 11.74
CA VAL A 248 -10.89 -10.86 11.74
C VAL A 248 -9.90 -11.58 12.66
N ASN A 249 -8.61 -11.29 12.56
CA ASN A 249 -7.56 -12.05 13.24
C ASN A 249 -7.40 -11.63 14.71
N ILE A 250 -7.33 -10.33 14.98
CA ILE A 250 -7.00 -9.78 16.30
C ILE A 250 -8.25 -9.46 17.11
N ARG A 251 -9.34 -9.03 16.46
CA ARG A 251 -10.61 -8.67 17.14
C ARG A 251 -11.65 -9.78 17.07
N SER A 252 -11.34 -10.91 16.43
CA SER A 252 -12.26 -12.04 16.26
C SER A 252 -13.61 -11.64 15.63
N ARG A 253 -13.63 -10.58 14.81
CA ARG A 253 -14.86 -10.17 14.12
C ARG A 253 -15.18 -11.17 13.02
N ARG A 254 -16.46 -11.47 12.85
CA ARG A 254 -16.99 -12.32 11.79
C ARG A 254 -18.21 -11.60 11.22
N ALA A 255 -18.24 -11.45 9.90
CA ALA A 255 -19.36 -10.87 9.19
C ALA A 255 -20.15 -11.98 8.49
N ASP A 256 -21.47 -11.90 8.53
CA ASP A 256 -22.33 -12.88 7.87
C ASP A 256 -22.17 -12.81 6.33
N CYS A 257 -21.83 -11.62 5.80
CA CYS A 257 -21.57 -11.42 4.38
C CYS A 257 -20.38 -10.48 4.17
N VAL A 258 -19.38 -10.98 3.47
CA VAL A 258 -18.24 -10.20 2.96
C VAL A 258 -18.41 -10.02 1.46
N VAL A 259 -18.22 -8.80 0.96
CA VAL A 259 -18.35 -8.47 -0.46
C VAL A 259 -17.01 -7.99 -1.01
N GLY A 260 -16.42 -8.78 -1.90
CA GLY A 260 -15.17 -8.48 -2.59
C GLY A 260 -15.36 -7.47 -3.71
N ILE A 261 -14.63 -6.35 -3.67
CA ILE A 261 -14.71 -5.26 -4.67
C ILE A 261 -13.36 -4.95 -5.35
N ASP A 262 -12.29 -5.66 -4.99
CA ASP A 262 -10.93 -5.40 -5.50
C ASP A 262 -10.77 -5.59 -7.01
N ARG A 263 -11.75 -6.21 -7.67
CA ARG A 263 -11.68 -6.62 -9.09
C ARG A 263 -12.76 -6.04 -9.98
N LEU A 264 -13.60 -5.15 -9.46
CA LEU A 264 -14.59 -4.44 -10.27
C LEU A 264 -13.86 -3.48 -11.23
N PRO A 265 -13.98 -3.65 -12.57
CA PRO A 265 -13.27 -2.81 -13.53
C PRO A 265 -13.47 -1.31 -13.30
N GLU A 266 -14.70 -0.91 -12.97
CA GLU A 266 -15.10 0.49 -12.75
C GLU A 266 -14.43 1.13 -11.53
N LEU A 267 -13.86 0.33 -10.62
CA LEU A 267 -13.11 0.79 -9.45
C LEU A 267 -11.59 0.75 -9.67
N ARG A 268 -11.11 0.31 -10.83
CA ARG A 268 -9.68 0.08 -11.14
C ARG A 268 -9.12 0.96 -12.25
N GLU A 269 -9.87 1.97 -12.66
CA GLU A 269 -9.46 2.94 -13.67
C GLU A 269 -8.51 4.00 -13.07
N LEU A 270 -7.54 4.45 -13.84
CA LEU A 270 -6.75 5.65 -13.57
C LEU A 270 -6.78 6.49 -14.84
N ARG A 271 -7.29 7.72 -14.74
CA ARG A 271 -7.43 8.65 -15.87
C ARG A 271 -6.76 9.98 -15.55
N VAL A 272 -6.03 10.52 -16.51
CA VAL A 272 -5.47 11.86 -16.45
C VAL A 272 -6.22 12.68 -17.49
N GLU A 273 -7.11 13.54 -17.01
CA GLU A 273 -7.88 14.48 -17.84
C GLU A 273 -7.19 15.85 -17.85
N SER A 274 -7.72 16.81 -18.62
CA SER A 274 -7.12 18.14 -18.72
C SER A 274 -7.20 18.98 -17.44
N ASP A 275 -8.21 18.74 -16.62
CA ASP A 275 -8.55 19.53 -15.42
C ASP A 275 -8.48 18.72 -14.12
N HIS A 276 -8.33 17.40 -14.18
CA HIS A 276 -8.18 16.54 -13.01
C HIS A 276 -7.53 15.19 -13.32
N ILE A 277 -7.06 14.52 -12.27
CA ILE A 277 -6.68 13.11 -12.27
C ILE A 277 -7.75 12.33 -11.51
N GLU A 278 -8.28 11.26 -12.09
CA GLU A 278 -9.26 10.37 -11.43
C GLU A 278 -8.62 9.00 -11.14
N ILE A 279 -8.61 8.62 -9.86
CA ILE A 279 -8.01 7.38 -9.36
C ILE A 279 -9.10 6.47 -8.78
N GLY A 280 -9.27 5.29 -9.36
CA GLY A 280 -10.22 4.27 -8.92
C GLY A 280 -9.95 3.76 -7.50
N ALA A 281 -11.01 3.58 -6.72
CA ALA A 281 -10.95 3.25 -5.31
C ALA A 281 -10.32 1.87 -5.00
N ALA A 282 -10.34 0.94 -5.95
CA ALA A 282 -9.80 -0.41 -5.80
C ALA A 282 -8.36 -0.56 -6.34
N LEU A 283 -7.75 0.51 -6.84
CA LEU A 283 -6.32 0.51 -7.14
C LEU A 283 -5.51 0.42 -5.85
N THR A 284 -4.52 -0.47 -5.85
CA THR A 284 -3.59 -0.57 -4.72
C THR A 284 -2.64 0.61 -4.71
N LEU A 285 -2.05 0.92 -3.55
CA LEU A 285 -1.10 2.02 -3.45
C LEU A 285 0.13 1.80 -4.35
N THR A 286 0.57 0.55 -4.51
CA THR A 286 1.66 0.20 -5.44
C THR A 286 1.27 0.35 -6.91
N GLU A 287 0.02 0.06 -7.28
CA GLU A 287 -0.46 0.32 -8.65
C GLU A 287 -0.50 1.83 -8.94
N ILE A 288 -0.95 2.63 -7.98
CA ILE A 288 -1.00 4.09 -8.11
C ILE A 288 0.40 4.67 -8.28
N GLU A 289 1.35 4.26 -7.43
CA GLU A 289 2.76 4.66 -7.51
C GLU A 289 3.34 4.41 -8.91
N ARG A 290 3.18 3.19 -9.43
CA ARG A 290 3.77 2.81 -10.73
C ARG A 290 3.08 3.42 -11.94
N ARG A 291 1.77 3.64 -11.88
CA ARG A 291 1.01 4.20 -13.02
C ARG A 291 1.08 5.72 -13.09
N LEU A 292 1.29 6.41 -11.96
CA LEU A 292 1.52 7.85 -11.94
C LEU A 292 2.99 8.20 -12.19
N ASP A 293 3.93 7.31 -11.87
CA ASP A 293 5.36 7.47 -12.16
C ASP A 293 5.94 8.85 -11.74
N GLY A 294 5.47 9.37 -10.59
CA GLY A 294 5.90 10.67 -10.07
C GLY A 294 5.09 11.89 -10.52
N ASP A 295 4.13 11.75 -11.44
CA ASP A 295 3.31 12.84 -11.99
C ASP A 295 2.50 13.61 -10.91
N VAL A 296 2.26 12.99 -9.76
CA VAL A 296 1.69 13.63 -8.57
C VAL A 296 2.74 13.64 -7.46
N PRO A 297 3.55 14.71 -7.32
CA PRO A 297 4.69 14.74 -6.40
C PRO A 297 4.33 14.37 -4.95
N LEU A 298 3.21 14.86 -4.42
CA LEU A 298 2.78 14.50 -3.07
C LEU A 298 2.47 13.01 -2.89
N LEU A 299 1.91 12.35 -3.90
CA LEU A 299 1.68 10.90 -3.83
C LEU A 299 3.00 10.13 -3.96
N ALA A 300 3.93 10.63 -4.77
CA ALA A 300 5.28 10.08 -4.90
C ALA A 300 6.09 10.17 -3.60
N GLU A 301 5.89 11.22 -2.79
CA GLU A 301 6.49 11.32 -1.46
C GLU A 301 5.77 10.43 -0.42
N LEU A 302 4.44 10.34 -0.50
CA LEU A 302 3.61 9.58 0.44
C LEU A 302 3.83 8.08 0.33
N ILE A 303 3.66 7.53 -0.87
CA ILE A 303 3.45 6.10 -1.06
C ILE A 303 4.67 5.30 -0.56
N PRO A 304 5.94 5.69 -0.84
CA PRO A 304 7.09 4.98 -0.32
C PRO A 304 7.18 4.95 1.21
N GLN A 305 6.55 5.90 1.90
CA GLN A 305 6.50 6.01 3.36
C GLN A 305 5.23 5.38 3.98
N PHE A 306 4.28 4.95 3.14
CA PHE A 306 3.05 4.29 3.57
C PHE A 306 3.30 2.80 3.85
N ALA A 307 3.19 2.40 5.13
CA ALA A 307 3.35 1.01 5.58
C ALA A 307 4.60 0.32 4.97
N SER A 308 4.52 -0.99 4.76
CA SER A 308 5.49 -1.78 4.00
C SER A 308 5.02 -2.10 2.58
N ARG A 309 5.94 -2.53 1.71
CA ARG A 309 5.63 -2.97 0.33
C ARG A 309 4.53 -4.04 0.29
N LEU A 310 4.56 -5.02 1.20
CA LEU A 310 3.56 -6.10 1.26
C LEU A 310 2.15 -5.57 1.55
N ILE A 311 2.04 -4.60 2.46
CA ILE A 311 0.76 -3.93 2.74
C ILE A 311 0.32 -3.12 1.54
N ARG A 312 1.20 -2.32 0.92
CA ARG A 312 0.85 -1.49 -0.25
C ARG A 312 0.42 -2.27 -1.48
N ASN A 313 0.94 -3.50 -1.63
CA ASN A 313 0.55 -4.42 -2.69
C ASN A 313 -0.91 -4.91 -2.56
N GLY A 314 -1.51 -4.81 -1.37
CA GLY A 314 -2.93 -5.14 -1.14
C GLY A 314 -3.80 -3.93 -0.83
N ALA A 315 -3.30 -2.99 -0.02
CA ALA A 315 -4.03 -1.82 0.46
C ALA A 315 -4.46 -0.92 -0.71
N THR A 316 -5.74 -0.56 -0.73
CA THR A 316 -6.33 0.28 -1.77
C THR A 316 -6.58 1.70 -1.26
N LEU A 317 -6.53 2.68 -2.17
CA LEU A 317 -6.80 4.08 -1.80
C LEU A 317 -8.20 4.26 -1.20
N GLY A 318 -9.20 3.63 -1.81
CA GLY A 318 -10.58 3.61 -1.32
C GLY A 318 -10.71 2.89 0.02
N GLY A 319 -9.96 1.80 0.25
CA GLY A 319 -9.92 1.12 1.54
C GLY A 319 -9.37 2.04 2.65
N ASN A 320 -8.25 2.74 2.38
CA ASN A 320 -7.66 3.65 3.35
C ASN A 320 -8.60 4.80 3.75
N LEU A 321 -9.28 5.40 2.76
CA LEU A 321 -10.29 6.44 2.99
C LEU A 321 -11.56 5.90 3.65
N GLY A 322 -12.01 4.73 3.21
CA GLY A 322 -13.22 4.06 3.70
C GLY A 322 -13.14 3.67 5.18
N THR A 323 -11.94 3.33 5.66
CA THR A 323 -11.69 3.05 7.07
C THR A 323 -11.87 4.28 7.98
N GLY A 324 -11.63 5.49 7.47
CA GLY A 324 -11.78 6.74 8.24
C GLY A 324 -10.85 6.85 9.45
N SER A 325 -9.65 6.28 9.36
CA SER A 325 -8.67 6.32 10.45
C SER A 325 -8.11 7.74 10.65
N PRO A 326 -8.08 8.29 11.88
CA PRO A 326 -7.51 9.63 12.13
C PRO A 326 -5.99 9.73 11.88
N ILE A 327 -5.33 8.58 11.80
CA ILE A 327 -3.88 8.40 11.60
C ILE A 327 -3.59 7.81 10.20
N GLY A 328 -4.57 7.81 9.29
CA GLY A 328 -4.31 7.46 7.90
C GLY A 328 -3.40 8.50 7.23
N ASP A 329 -2.44 8.03 6.44
CA ASP A 329 -1.44 8.91 5.79
C ASP A 329 -1.93 9.50 4.46
N SER A 330 -2.86 8.83 3.74
CA SER A 330 -3.39 9.35 2.47
C SER A 330 -4.36 10.54 2.61
N PRO A 331 -5.26 10.60 3.63
CA PRO A 331 -6.18 11.73 3.75
C PRO A 331 -5.49 13.09 3.88
N PRO A 332 -4.44 13.31 4.70
CA PRO A 332 -3.72 14.58 4.75
C PRO A 332 -3.20 15.02 3.38
N VAL A 333 -2.62 14.10 2.60
CA VAL A 333 -2.12 14.38 1.25
C VAL A 333 -3.25 14.77 0.31
N LEU A 334 -4.33 14.00 0.29
CA LEU A 334 -5.47 14.29 -0.57
C LEU A 334 -6.20 15.58 -0.17
N LEU A 335 -6.19 15.95 1.11
CA LEU A 335 -6.69 17.24 1.59
C LEU A 335 -5.82 18.39 1.08
N ALA A 336 -4.49 18.26 1.11
CA ALA A 336 -3.57 19.25 0.54
C ALA A 336 -3.70 19.36 -0.99
N LEU A 337 -4.10 18.27 -1.65
CA LEU A 337 -4.39 18.23 -3.09
C LEU A 337 -5.79 18.76 -3.45
N ASP A 338 -6.58 19.29 -2.50
CA ASP A 338 -7.98 19.72 -2.75
C ASP A 338 -8.85 18.60 -3.37
N ALA A 339 -8.58 17.32 -3.04
CA ALA A 339 -9.25 16.20 -3.67
C ALA A 339 -10.75 16.08 -3.30
N SER A 340 -11.53 15.47 -4.19
CA SER A 340 -12.91 15.06 -3.96
C SER A 340 -13.09 13.55 -4.16
N LEU A 341 -14.17 13.00 -3.59
CA LEU A 341 -14.55 11.60 -3.70
C LEU A 341 -15.83 11.48 -4.52
N ILE A 342 -15.84 10.54 -5.47
CA ILE A 342 -17.06 10.12 -6.14
C ILE A 342 -17.64 8.96 -5.34
N LEU A 343 -18.78 9.20 -4.70
CA LEU A 343 -19.54 8.17 -3.99
C LEU A 343 -20.59 7.60 -4.93
N ALA A 344 -20.68 6.28 -5.00
CA ALA A 344 -21.65 5.58 -5.83
C ALA A 344 -22.59 4.77 -4.94
N GLY A 345 -23.89 4.93 -5.17
CA GLY A 345 -24.96 4.10 -4.63
C GLY A 345 -25.84 3.62 -5.77
N ALA A 346 -26.75 2.69 -5.49
CA ALA A 346 -27.61 2.14 -6.52
C ALA A 346 -28.65 3.16 -7.08
N ASP A 347 -28.77 4.34 -6.46
CA ASP A 347 -29.60 5.47 -6.94
C ASP A 347 -28.81 6.51 -7.76
N GLY A 348 -27.49 6.30 -7.94
CA GLY A 348 -26.61 7.19 -8.69
C GLY A 348 -25.33 7.57 -7.95
N GLU A 349 -24.64 8.58 -8.49
CA GLU A 349 -23.36 9.05 -7.98
C GLU A 349 -23.45 10.48 -7.45
N ARG A 350 -22.59 10.80 -6.50
CA ARG A 350 -22.41 12.17 -6.01
C ARG A 350 -20.96 12.44 -5.66
N GLU A 351 -20.55 13.68 -5.91
CA GLU A 351 -19.22 14.17 -5.55
C GLU A 351 -19.22 14.80 -4.16
N VAL A 352 -18.19 14.52 -3.38
CA VAL A 352 -18.01 15.05 -2.02
C VAL A 352 -16.57 15.54 -1.88
N PRO A 353 -16.34 16.84 -1.57
CA PRO A 353 -15.00 17.31 -1.22
C PRO A 353 -14.43 16.50 -0.05
N LEU A 354 -13.17 16.09 -0.11
CA LEU A 354 -12.59 15.26 0.97
C LEU A 354 -12.61 15.99 2.32
N ALA A 355 -12.54 17.32 2.32
CA ALA A 355 -12.66 18.16 3.51
C ALA A 355 -13.99 17.97 4.25
N ASP A 356 -15.05 17.58 3.54
CA ASP A 356 -16.40 17.37 4.09
C ASP A 356 -16.72 15.88 4.31
N TYR A 357 -15.81 14.97 3.97
CA TYR A 357 -16.10 13.54 3.94
C TYR A 357 -16.12 12.91 5.33
N PHE A 358 -15.17 13.25 6.21
CA PHE A 358 -15.04 12.67 7.55
C PHE A 358 -15.88 13.46 8.56
N THR A 359 -16.81 12.77 9.24
CA THR A 359 -17.73 13.39 10.21
C THR A 359 -17.38 13.11 11.66
N GLY A 360 -16.42 12.20 11.89
CA GLY A 360 -15.99 11.77 13.22
C GLY A 360 -15.02 10.59 13.15
N TYR A 361 -14.67 10.04 14.31
CA TYR A 361 -13.74 8.91 14.42
C TYR A 361 -14.26 7.68 13.66
N ARG A 362 -13.57 7.29 12.57
CA ARG A 362 -14.00 6.20 11.66
C ARG A 362 -15.44 6.37 11.15
N GLN A 363 -15.87 7.61 10.97
CA GLN A 363 -17.20 7.98 10.45
C GLN A 363 -17.05 8.85 9.21
N SER A 364 -18.01 8.72 8.29
CA SER A 364 -18.04 9.48 7.05
C SER A 364 -19.46 9.86 6.66
N VAL A 365 -19.60 10.70 5.63
CA VAL A 365 -20.89 11.08 5.03
C VAL A 365 -21.52 10.01 4.13
N ARG A 366 -20.90 8.83 3.98
CA ARG A 366 -21.47 7.73 3.17
C ARG A 366 -22.84 7.32 3.70
N ARG A 367 -23.79 7.16 2.79
CA ARG A 367 -25.11 6.58 3.08
C ARG A 367 -25.00 5.05 3.07
N PRO A 368 -25.91 4.33 3.75
CA PRO A 368 -26.03 2.89 3.60
C PRO A 368 -26.15 2.52 2.11
N GLY A 369 -25.41 1.51 1.67
CA GLY A 369 -25.37 1.09 0.27
C GLY A 369 -24.43 1.90 -0.65
N GLU A 370 -23.85 3.01 -0.18
CA GLU A 370 -22.84 3.74 -0.97
C GLU A 370 -21.43 3.17 -0.75
N LEU A 371 -20.58 3.25 -1.77
CA LEU A 371 -19.13 3.04 -1.68
C LEU A 371 -18.35 4.18 -2.35
N ILE A 372 -17.05 4.26 -2.08
CA ILE A 372 -16.16 5.18 -2.81
C ILE A 372 -15.86 4.56 -4.17
N ARG A 373 -16.23 5.23 -5.26
CA ARG A 373 -15.92 4.80 -6.63
C ARG A 373 -14.51 5.23 -7.03
N SER A 374 -14.22 6.51 -6.88
CA SER A 374 -12.93 7.10 -7.28
C SER A 374 -12.60 8.35 -6.46
N VAL A 375 -11.34 8.76 -6.52
CA VAL A 375 -10.79 10.00 -5.98
C VAL A 375 -10.44 10.91 -7.14
N ARG A 376 -10.86 12.18 -7.11
CA ARG A 376 -10.48 13.20 -8.10
C ARG A 376 -9.51 14.20 -7.48
N ILE A 377 -8.40 14.44 -8.17
CA ILE A 377 -7.39 15.43 -7.80
C ILE A 377 -7.41 16.53 -8.87
N PRO A 378 -7.76 17.78 -8.53
CA PRO A 378 -7.79 18.88 -9.50
C PRO A 378 -6.40 19.22 -10.05
N LEU A 379 -6.36 19.67 -11.31
CA LEU A 379 -5.18 20.22 -11.98
C LEU A 379 -5.34 21.73 -12.22
N PRO A 380 -4.23 22.51 -12.29
CA PRO A 380 -2.85 22.09 -12.13
C PRO A 380 -2.47 21.78 -10.68
N LEU A 381 -1.42 20.96 -10.50
CA LEU A 381 -0.83 20.70 -9.18
C LEU A 381 0.06 21.85 -8.74
N SER A 382 0.15 22.07 -7.43
CA SER A 382 1.07 23.06 -6.87
C SER A 382 2.54 22.63 -7.06
N PRO A 383 3.43 23.57 -7.42
CA PRO A 383 4.84 23.26 -7.70
C PRO A 383 5.67 23.01 -6.44
N VAL A 384 5.27 23.60 -5.29
CA VAL A 384 5.97 23.40 -4.03
C VAL A 384 5.16 22.45 -3.17
N THR A 385 5.68 21.23 -3.01
CA THR A 385 5.04 20.19 -2.20
C THR A 385 5.99 19.62 -1.16
N ALA A 386 5.43 19.10 -0.07
CA ALA A 386 6.13 18.20 0.82
C ALA A 386 5.16 17.33 1.61
N PHE A 387 5.53 16.07 1.82
CA PHE A 387 4.89 15.18 2.78
C PHE A 387 5.85 14.84 3.93
N HIS A 388 5.49 15.26 5.13
CA HIS A 388 6.25 15.01 6.35
C HIS A 388 5.52 14.00 7.23
N LYS A 389 6.06 12.78 7.27
CA LYS A 389 5.66 11.73 8.21
C LYS A 389 6.60 11.70 9.41
N ILE A 390 6.02 11.82 10.60
CA ILE A 390 6.73 11.70 11.87
C ILE A 390 6.29 10.40 12.54
N ALA A 391 7.20 9.44 12.65
CA ALA A 391 6.99 8.13 13.26
C ALA A 391 8.27 7.67 14.00
N LYS A 392 8.22 6.53 14.70
CA LYS A 392 9.39 6.00 15.42
C LYS A 392 10.31 5.21 14.50
N ARG A 393 9.78 4.64 13.42
CA ARG A 393 10.55 3.99 12.35
C ARG A 393 10.26 4.66 11.02
N ARG A 394 11.23 4.55 10.10
CA ARG A 394 11.12 5.12 8.75
C ARG A 394 10.08 4.39 7.89
N PHE A 395 10.01 3.07 8.01
CA PHE A 395 9.07 2.21 7.27
C PHE A 395 8.19 1.42 8.24
N ASP A 396 7.03 0.99 7.76
CA ASP A 396 6.12 0.09 8.48
C ASP A 396 5.78 0.55 9.91
N ASP A 397 5.49 1.84 10.05
CA ASP A 397 5.06 2.43 11.32
C ASP A 397 3.92 3.42 11.10
N ILE A 398 3.12 3.56 12.13
CA ILE A 398 1.94 4.41 12.16
C ILE A 398 2.36 5.82 12.56
N SER A 399 1.88 6.80 11.79
CA SER A 399 2.21 8.20 12.01
C SER A 399 1.80 8.70 13.40
N SER A 400 2.73 9.38 14.05
CA SER A 400 2.43 10.28 15.16
C SER A 400 1.86 11.59 14.63
N VAL A 401 2.44 12.13 13.57
CA VAL A 401 1.92 13.29 12.84
C VAL A 401 2.21 13.08 11.36
N ALA A 402 1.23 13.39 10.52
CA ALA A 402 1.40 13.46 9.08
C ALA A 402 1.00 14.87 8.62
N VAL A 403 1.86 15.52 7.85
CA VAL A 403 1.61 16.87 7.31
C VAL A 403 1.90 16.86 5.82
N ALA A 404 0.92 17.28 5.03
CA ALA A 404 1.08 17.46 3.60
C ALA A 404 0.94 18.94 3.26
N PHE A 405 1.82 19.44 2.41
CA PHE A 405 1.87 20.82 1.96
C PHE A 405 1.78 20.86 0.43
N ALA A 406 0.95 21.76 -0.10
CA ALA A 406 0.90 22.15 -1.50
C ALA A 406 0.78 23.68 -1.58
N LEU A 407 1.79 24.35 -2.14
CA LEU A 407 1.88 25.80 -2.20
C LEU A 407 2.19 26.28 -3.61
N ASP A 408 1.55 27.38 -3.98
CA ASP A 408 1.89 28.16 -5.17
C ASP A 408 2.62 29.43 -4.68
N ILE A 409 3.90 29.57 -5.05
CA ILE A 409 4.71 30.72 -4.67
C ILE A 409 5.18 31.43 -5.94
N GLU A 410 4.75 32.69 -6.10
CA GLU A 410 5.02 33.47 -7.31
C GLU A 410 5.59 34.83 -6.94
N GLY A 411 6.76 35.17 -7.48
CA GLY A 411 7.46 36.41 -7.14
C GLY A 411 7.76 36.55 -5.65
N GLY A 412 8.05 35.42 -4.98
CA GLY A 412 8.28 35.36 -3.54
C GLY A 412 7.03 35.54 -2.67
N ILE A 413 5.82 35.56 -3.24
CA ILE A 413 4.55 35.68 -2.51
C ILE A 413 3.80 34.35 -2.56
N VAL A 414 3.31 33.88 -1.42
CA VAL A 414 2.44 32.69 -1.36
C VAL A 414 1.07 33.05 -1.93
N ARG A 415 0.71 32.51 -3.08
CA ARG A 415 -0.59 32.73 -3.75
C ARG A 415 -1.66 31.78 -3.27
N LYS A 416 -1.28 30.53 -3.04
CA LYS A 416 -2.15 29.46 -2.57
C LYS A 416 -1.38 28.64 -1.54
N ALA A 417 -2.04 28.28 -0.44
CA ALA A 417 -1.51 27.31 0.51
C ALA A 417 -2.59 26.27 0.83
N ARG A 418 -2.24 24.99 0.71
CA ARG A 418 -3.10 23.86 1.07
C ARG A 418 -2.33 22.93 1.98
N ILE A 419 -2.83 22.75 3.19
CA ILE A 419 -2.12 22.04 4.26
C ILE A 419 -3.06 21.03 4.90
N GLY A 420 -2.78 19.75 4.69
CA GLY A 420 -3.54 18.65 5.28
C GLY A 420 -2.81 18.04 6.48
N LEU A 421 -3.55 17.76 7.55
CA LEU A 421 -3.02 17.26 8.82
C LEU A 421 -3.64 15.89 9.18
N GLY A 422 -2.81 14.98 9.68
CA GLY A 422 -3.20 13.67 10.20
C GLY A 422 -2.58 13.39 11.57
N GLY A 423 -3.26 12.58 12.39
CA GLY A 423 -2.79 12.21 13.73
C GLY A 423 -2.87 13.32 14.79
N VAL A 424 -3.57 14.43 14.50
CA VAL A 424 -3.65 15.59 15.41
C VAL A 424 -5.08 15.98 15.78
N ALA A 425 -6.08 15.20 15.37
CA ALA A 425 -7.48 15.35 15.77
C ALA A 425 -8.24 14.02 15.60
N ALA A 426 -9.55 14.01 15.89
CA ALA A 426 -10.41 12.85 15.70
C ALA A 426 -10.65 12.48 14.22
N THR A 427 -10.36 13.39 13.29
CA THR A 427 -10.38 13.19 11.85
C THR A 427 -9.16 13.89 11.23
N PRO A 428 -8.74 13.50 10.01
CA PRO A 428 -7.87 14.34 9.19
C PRO A 428 -8.53 15.70 8.93
N LEU A 429 -7.74 16.78 8.84
CA LEU A 429 -8.28 18.13 8.66
C LEU A 429 -7.38 19.05 7.83
N ARG A 430 -7.95 20.14 7.34
CA ARG A 430 -7.25 21.24 6.65
C ARG A 430 -6.82 22.32 7.63
N SER A 431 -5.58 22.78 7.51
CA SER A 431 -4.98 23.77 8.40
C SER A 431 -5.35 25.21 8.01
N LEU A 432 -6.65 25.53 7.97
CA LEU A 432 -7.16 26.76 7.35
C LEU A 432 -6.60 28.05 7.97
N ALA A 433 -6.31 28.04 9.28
CA ALA A 433 -5.75 29.21 9.95
C ALA A 433 -4.30 29.47 9.51
N THR A 434 -3.51 28.40 9.33
CA THR A 434 -2.14 28.46 8.81
C THR A 434 -2.13 28.85 7.34
N GLU A 435 -3.05 28.31 6.54
CA GLU A 435 -3.22 28.71 5.13
C GLU A 435 -3.45 30.22 5.03
N ALA A 436 -4.41 30.77 5.77
CA ALA A 436 -4.67 32.22 5.83
C ALA A 436 -3.50 33.03 6.41
N ALA A 437 -2.66 32.42 7.24
CA ALA A 437 -1.46 33.06 7.77
C ALA A 437 -0.32 33.15 6.74
N LEU A 438 -0.36 32.35 5.67
CA LEU A 438 0.63 32.33 4.59
C LEU A 438 0.15 33.09 3.34
N GLU A 439 -1.09 32.86 2.92
CA GLU A 439 -1.63 33.39 1.66
C GLU A 439 -1.56 34.94 1.61
N GLY A 440 -1.08 35.46 0.47
CA GLY A 440 -0.86 36.88 0.23
C GLY A 440 0.40 37.47 0.89
N LYS A 441 1.19 36.68 1.63
CA LYS A 441 2.39 37.16 2.32
C LYS A 441 3.68 36.71 1.62
N PRO A 442 4.81 37.40 1.87
CA PRO A 442 6.11 36.96 1.39
C PRO A 442 6.49 35.60 1.98
N TRP A 443 7.04 34.70 1.16
CA TRP A 443 7.69 33.47 1.59
C TRP A 443 9.05 33.78 2.23
N SER A 444 9.00 34.29 3.45
CA SER A 444 10.16 34.76 4.22
C SER A 444 10.20 34.10 5.60
N THR A 445 11.38 34.11 6.22
CA THR A 445 11.59 33.54 7.56
C THR A 445 10.57 34.08 8.58
N GLU A 446 10.31 35.39 8.57
CA GLU A 446 9.35 36.03 9.49
C GLU A 446 7.92 35.49 9.28
N THR A 447 7.46 35.41 8.03
CA THR A 447 6.13 34.88 7.70
C THR A 447 6.00 33.42 8.11
N VAL A 448 7.01 32.59 7.77
CA VAL A 448 6.99 31.16 8.06
C VAL A 448 7.05 30.90 9.56
N GLU A 449 7.87 31.61 10.34
CA GLU A 449 7.91 31.47 11.79
C GLU A 449 6.59 31.89 12.46
N ALA A 450 5.93 32.92 11.94
CA ALA A 450 4.59 33.31 12.39
C ALA A 450 3.54 32.23 12.07
N ALA A 451 3.50 31.74 10.84
CA ALA A 451 2.59 30.67 10.42
C ALA A 451 2.88 29.35 11.15
N ALA A 452 4.13 29.02 11.42
CA ALA A 452 4.51 27.83 12.19
C ALA A 452 3.97 27.89 13.62
N ARG A 453 3.93 29.08 14.25
CA ARG A 453 3.28 29.26 15.56
C ARG A 453 1.77 29.03 15.50
N VAL A 454 1.10 29.44 14.43
CA VAL A 454 -0.33 29.15 14.19
C VAL A 454 -0.53 27.65 14.03
N LEU A 455 0.27 27.00 13.18
CA LEU A 455 0.20 25.57 12.88
C LEU A 455 0.38 24.69 14.13
N ARG A 456 1.23 25.11 15.08
CA ARG A 456 1.39 24.42 16.38
C ARG A 456 0.10 24.38 17.21
N GLY A 457 -0.81 25.32 17.01
CA GLY A 457 -2.09 25.42 17.71
C GLY A 457 -3.25 24.74 16.99
N GLU A 458 -3.03 24.16 15.81
CA GLU A 458 -4.11 23.52 15.05
C GLU A 458 -4.33 22.07 15.42
N GLY A 459 -5.61 21.67 15.46
CA GLY A 459 -6.05 20.36 15.93
C GLY A 459 -6.22 20.25 17.45
N THR A 460 -6.47 19.04 17.91
CA THR A 460 -6.67 18.68 19.33
C THR A 460 -5.90 17.39 19.66
N PRO A 461 -4.56 17.38 19.51
CA PRO A 461 -3.78 16.14 19.59
C PRO A 461 -3.84 15.52 20.99
N MET A 462 -4.01 14.19 21.03
CA MET A 462 -3.99 13.40 22.26
C MET A 462 -2.62 12.77 22.49
N SER A 463 -2.27 12.56 23.77
CA SER A 463 -1.12 11.73 24.14
C SER A 463 -1.49 10.24 24.06
N ASP A 464 -0.65 9.44 23.42
CA ASP A 464 -0.77 7.98 23.37
C ASP A 464 0.61 7.30 23.38
N HIS A 465 0.64 6.00 23.11
CA HIS A 465 1.90 5.23 23.04
C HIS A 465 2.82 5.64 21.87
N ARG A 466 2.32 6.38 20.87
CA ARG A 466 3.10 6.83 19.71
C ARG A 466 3.82 8.13 20.04
N ALA A 467 3.09 9.12 20.56
CA ALA A 467 3.62 10.43 20.90
C ALA A 467 2.75 11.20 21.90
N SER A 468 3.38 12.12 22.65
CA SER A 468 2.67 13.08 23.49
C SER A 468 2.00 14.17 22.65
N SER A 469 0.93 14.78 23.17
CA SER A 469 0.27 15.93 22.55
C SER A 469 1.22 17.11 22.31
N LEU A 470 2.13 17.37 23.26
CA LEU A 470 3.16 18.41 23.16
C LEU A 470 4.14 18.14 22.01
N TYR A 471 4.59 16.89 21.85
CA TYR A 471 5.48 16.51 20.76
C TYR A 471 4.76 16.65 19.40
N ARG A 472 3.52 16.17 19.29
CA ARG A 472 2.71 16.32 18.08
C ARG A 472 2.57 17.79 17.67
N SER A 473 2.20 18.65 18.62
CA SER A 473 2.06 20.10 18.41
C SER A 473 3.39 20.74 17.98
N ALA A 474 4.52 20.34 18.58
CA ALA A 474 5.83 20.84 18.19
C ALA A 474 6.21 20.44 16.77
N MET A 475 5.96 19.18 16.39
CA MET A 475 6.29 18.64 15.07
C MET A 475 5.47 19.28 13.94
N LEU A 476 4.24 19.70 14.20
CA LEU A 476 3.45 20.50 13.26
C LEU A 476 4.21 21.77 12.83
N GLY A 477 4.63 22.60 13.79
CA GLY A 477 5.40 23.81 13.48
C GLY A 477 6.76 23.54 12.83
N GLN A 478 7.50 22.53 13.32
CA GLN A 478 8.79 22.15 12.74
C GLN A 478 8.67 21.67 11.29
N SER A 479 7.55 21.04 10.93
CA SER A 479 7.32 20.56 9.56
C SER A 479 7.25 21.71 8.55
N LEU A 480 6.64 22.85 8.93
CA LEU A 480 6.60 24.04 8.06
C LEU A 480 7.96 24.74 7.98
N LEU A 481 8.70 24.83 9.09
CA LEU A 481 10.06 25.37 9.08
C LEU A 481 11.01 24.53 8.23
N LYS A 482 10.87 23.20 8.27
CA LYS A 482 11.63 22.27 7.42
C LYS A 482 11.32 22.50 5.95
N LEU A 483 10.04 22.62 5.58
CA LEU A 483 9.63 22.92 4.20
C LEU A 483 10.28 24.22 3.70
N TYR A 484 10.24 25.28 4.51
CA TYR A 484 10.88 26.55 4.16
C TYR A 484 12.38 26.36 3.89
N ALA A 485 13.10 25.71 4.81
CA ALA A 485 14.54 25.45 4.64
C ALA A 485 14.87 24.63 3.38
N GLN A 486 13.98 23.73 2.95
CA GLN A 486 14.16 22.92 1.74
C GLN A 486 13.81 23.65 0.45
N THR A 487 13.08 24.77 0.52
CA THR A 487 12.53 25.48 -0.65
C THR A 487 13.11 26.87 -0.85
N THR A 488 13.81 27.43 0.15
CA THR A 488 14.37 28.79 0.09
C THR A 488 15.27 29.06 -1.11
N GLU A 489 16.08 28.08 -1.52
CA GLU A 489 16.96 28.24 -2.69
C GLU A 489 16.19 28.15 -4.01
N ALA A 490 15.22 27.24 -4.10
CA ALA A 490 14.42 27.01 -5.30
C ALA A 490 13.41 28.14 -5.59
N VAL A 491 13.00 28.87 -4.56
CA VAL A 491 11.98 29.93 -4.65
C VAL A 491 12.58 31.34 -4.80
N SER A 492 13.89 31.50 -4.56
CA SER A 492 14.60 32.80 -4.64
C SER A 492 15.15 33.13 -6.04
N SER A 493 15.20 32.15 -6.94
CA SER A 493 15.47 32.26 -8.38
C SER A 493 14.17 32.40 -9.17
#